data_AF-A0A2S4PMX2-F1
#
_entry.id   AF-A0A2S4PMX2-F1
#
_cell.length_a   1.000
_cell.length_b   1.000
_cell.length_c   1.000
_cell.angle_alpha   90.00
_cell.angle_beta   90.00
_cell.angle_gamma   90.00
#
_symmetry.space_group_name_H-M   'P 1'
#
loop_
_entity.id
_entity.type
_entity.pdbx_description
1 polymer ?
#
loop_
_entity_poly.entity_id
_entity_poly.type
_entity_poly.pdbx_seq_one_letter_code
_entity_poly.pdbx_strand_id
1 'polypeptide(L)'
;MDQTSSTRDEPNSGSGTGTAATLVKCSSSQYRSVAYFVSWAIYDRQYKPQDLPAQKLTHVLYAFANILPQTGEVILTDPGADEKYQNSWNEPGQNLYGCLKQLNLLKQKNRSLKLLLSIGGWTYSANFPKPASTPDGRKKFAQSALDLLMNYGFDGIDVDWEYPKSGEEAQNCVLLLQTIRETLDSYASTLSTKPHFLLTVACPAGPENINNMDVPNMDRYLDFWNLMAYDFTGSFTKVTGHQANLFPSPSNPAASPFSIQAAVDLYKQKGVNSSKIVLGMPLY
;
A
#
# COMPACT_ATOMS: atom_id res chain seq x y z
N MET A 1 -92.37 -1.97 18.25
CA MET A 1 -92.49 -1.44 16.88
C MET A 1 -91.12 -1.65 16.25
N ASP A 2 -90.89 -2.88 15.79
CA ASP A 2 -90.66 -3.27 14.38
C ASP A 2 -89.20 -3.03 13.96
N GLN A 3 -88.31 -4.03 14.03
CA GLN A 3 -88.03 -5.15 13.08
C GLN A 3 -87.36 -4.77 11.74
N THR A 4 -86.11 -5.27 11.59
CA THR A 4 -85.37 -5.66 10.37
C THR A 4 -84.91 -4.54 9.40
N SER A 5 -83.73 -4.55 8.77
CA SER A 5 -82.98 -5.66 8.17
C SER A 5 -81.44 -5.48 8.19
N SER A 6 -80.77 -6.62 8.03
CA SER A 6 -79.34 -6.84 7.87
C SER A 6 -78.84 -6.54 6.45
N THR A 7 -77.61 -6.01 6.33
CA THR A 7 -76.61 -6.46 5.33
C THR A 7 -75.21 -6.24 5.91
N ARG A 8 -74.37 -7.29 5.81
CA ARG A 8 -72.94 -7.31 6.13
C ARG A 8 -72.16 -6.78 4.93
N ASP A 9 -71.09 -6.04 5.17
CA ASP A 9 -69.97 -5.91 4.23
C ASP A 9 -68.64 -5.96 5.01
N GLU A 10 -67.72 -6.77 4.50
CA GLU A 10 -66.39 -7.06 5.03
C GLU A 10 -65.41 -5.88 4.88
N PRO A 11 -64.37 -5.79 5.73
CA PRO A 11 -63.36 -4.75 5.60
C PRO A 11 -62.31 -5.11 4.53
N ASN A 12 -62.23 -4.22 3.54
CA ASN A 12 -61.26 -4.21 2.45
C ASN A 12 -59.81 -4.11 2.96
N SER A 13 -58.97 -5.02 2.49
CA SER A 13 -57.51 -5.09 2.70
C SER A 13 -56.77 -3.99 1.94
N GLY A 14 -56.22 -3.02 2.66
CA GLY A 14 -55.30 -2.01 2.13
C GLY A 14 -53.85 -2.28 2.57
N SER A 15 -53.01 -2.63 1.60
CA SER A 15 -51.59 -2.95 1.71
C SER A 15 -50.75 -1.82 2.34
N GLY A 16 -50.14 -2.08 3.49
CA GLY A 16 -49.07 -1.26 4.05
C GLY A 16 -47.78 -1.49 3.26
N THR A 17 -47.38 -0.52 2.44
CA THR A 17 -46.08 -0.49 1.79
C THR A 17 -44.99 -0.22 2.83
N GLY A 18 -44.22 -1.25 3.16
CA GLY A 18 -43.02 -1.12 3.97
C GLY A 18 -42.00 -0.24 3.24
N THR A 19 -41.74 0.95 3.76
CA THR A 19 -40.57 1.75 3.40
C THR A 19 -39.33 1.00 3.87
N ALA A 20 -38.65 0.34 2.93
CA ALA A 20 -37.31 -0.20 3.16
C ALA A 20 -36.39 0.96 3.55
N ALA A 21 -35.92 0.97 4.80
CA ALA A 21 -34.88 1.89 5.23
C ALA A 21 -33.65 1.63 4.37
N THR A 22 -33.38 2.55 3.44
CA THR A 22 -32.12 2.55 2.70
C THR A 22 -31.03 2.83 3.72
N LEU A 23 -30.27 1.79 4.07
CA LEU A 23 -29.00 1.95 4.79
C LEU A 23 -28.08 2.79 3.89
N VAL A 24 -28.06 4.10 4.15
CA VAL A 24 -27.00 4.96 3.65
C VAL A 24 -25.72 4.45 4.30
N LYS A 25 -24.95 3.67 3.56
CA LYS A 25 -23.60 3.29 3.94
C LYS A 25 -22.78 4.58 3.90
N CYS A 26 -22.75 5.29 5.02
CA CYS A 26 -21.88 6.44 5.21
C CYS A 26 -20.45 5.89 5.17
N SER A 27 -19.81 5.86 3.99
CA SER A 27 -18.37 5.63 3.93
C SER A 27 -17.72 6.90 4.45
N SER A 28 -17.59 7.01 5.77
CA SER A 28 -16.59 7.90 6.33
C SER A 28 -15.25 7.46 5.73
N SER A 29 -14.72 8.25 4.80
CA SER A 29 -13.40 8.05 4.25
C SER A 29 -12.40 8.15 5.40
N GLN A 30 -12.04 7.01 6.00
CA GLN A 30 -11.14 6.97 7.13
C GLN A 30 -9.73 7.25 6.62
N TYR A 31 -9.04 8.20 7.26
CA TYR A 31 -7.64 8.47 6.95
C TYR A 31 -6.79 7.22 7.18
N ARG A 32 -5.78 7.04 6.33
CA ARG A 32 -4.77 6.00 6.51
C ARG A 32 -3.64 6.55 7.37
N SER A 33 -3.24 5.78 8.38
CA SER A 33 -1.97 5.94 9.07
C SER A 33 -1.06 4.77 8.67
N VAL A 34 0.03 5.09 7.97
CA VAL A 34 0.93 4.13 7.32
C VAL A 34 2.34 4.33 7.86
N ALA A 35 3.04 3.25 8.16
CA ALA A 35 4.45 3.31 8.57
C ALA A 35 5.26 2.18 7.93
N TYR A 36 6.51 2.49 7.55
CA TYR A 36 7.48 1.47 7.18
C TYR A 36 8.07 0.83 8.43
N PHE A 37 8.15 -0.50 8.43
CA PHE A 37 8.98 -1.28 9.35
C PHE A 37 10.07 -1.95 8.54
N VAL A 38 11.32 -1.55 8.76
CA VAL A 38 12.47 -2.13 8.05
C VAL A 38 12.98 -3.36 8.79
N SER A 39 13.21 -4.47 8.08
CA SER A 39 13.60 -5.76 8.69
C SER A 39 14.85 -5.63 9.57
N TRP A 40 15.82 -4.82 9.13
CA TRP A 40 17.06 -4.56 9.85
C TRP A 40 16.91 -3.66 11.10
N ALA A 41 15.70 -3.17 11.41
CA ALA A 41 15.44 -2.39 12.62
C ALA A 41 15.69 -3.18 13.91
N ILE A 42 15.59 -4.51 13.85
CA ILE A 42 15.77 -5.38 15.02
C ILE A 42 17.22 -5.45 15.50
N TYR A 43 18.19 -5.07 14.66
CA TYR A 43 19.62 -5.10 14.97
C TYR A 43 20.02 -3.84 15.73
N ASP A 44 20.87 -2.97 15.17
CA ASP A 44 21.45 -1.84 15.92
C ASP A 44 20.41 -0.85 16.46
N ARG A 45 19.27 -0.70 15.77
CA ARG A 45 18.17 0.17 16.25
C ARG A 45 17.40 -0.43 17.41
N GLN A 46 17.54 -1.74 17.66
CA GLN A 46 16.85 -2.50 18.71
C GLN A 46 15.32 -2.29 18.68
N TYR A 47 14.75 -1.97 17.52
CA TYR A 47 13.35 -1.67 17.34
C TYR A 47 12.64 -2.86 16.70
N LYS A 48 11.73 -3.47 17.45
CA LYS A 48 11.09 -4.75 17.11
C LYS A 48 9.64 -4.50 16.68
N PRO A 49 8.99 -5.45 16.00
CA PRO A 49 7.59 -5.28 15.63
C PRO A 49 6.69 -4.95 16.83
N GLN A 50 6.97 -5.52 18.01
CA GLN A 50 6.20 -5.27 19.23
C GLN A 50 6.25 -3.80 19.70
N ASP A 51 7.24 -3.03 19.26
CA ASP A 51 7.40 -1.61 19.58
C ASP A 51 6.56 -0.71 18.66
N LEU A 52 5.94 -1.26 17.62
CA LEU A 52 5.03 -0.52 16.74
C LEU A 52 3.81 -0.04 17.52
N PRO A 53 3.39 1.24 17.36
CA PRO A 53 2.15 1.74 17.92
C PRO A 53 0.94 1.26 17.10
N ALA A 54 0.76 -0.06 16.99
CA ALA A 54 -0.17 -0.73 16.07
C ALA A 54 -1.62 -0.24 16.17
N GLN A 55 -2.05 0.22 17.36
CA GLN A 55 -3.40 0.77 17.60
C GLN A 55 -3.63 2.13 16.92
N LYS A 56 -2.56 2.84 16.58
CA LYS A 56 -2.57 4.13 15.89
C LYS A 56 -2.33 3.98 14.37
N LEU A 57 -1.97 2.78 13.93
CA LEU A 57 -1.65 2.47 12.55
C LEU A 57 -2.82 1.74 11.88
N THR A 58 -2.95 1.97 10.58
CA THR A 58 -3.84 1.21 9.70
C THR A 58 -3.06 0.29 8.78
N HIS A 59 -1.83 0.66 8.41
CA HIS A 59 -0.97 -0.12 7.52
C HIS A 59 0.47 -0.12 8.04
N VAL A 60 1.13 -1.28 7.94
CA VAL A 60 2.57 -1.43 8.08
C VAL A 60 3.12 -1.93 6.75
N LEU A 61 4.15 -1.25 6.24
CA LEU A 61 4.88 -1.65 5.04
C LEU A 61 6.19 -2.32 5.48
N TYR A 62 6.29 -3.64 5.31
CA TYR A 62 7.46 -4.41 5.71
C TYR A 62 8.54 -4.32 4.63
N ALA A 63 9.64 -3.66 4.95
CA ALA A 63 10.67 -3.26 4.01
C ALA A 63 12.00 -4.00 4.27
N PHE A 64 12.72 -4.50 3.25
CA PHE A 64 12.35 -4.61 1.85
C PHE A 64 12.60 -6.03 1.34
N ALA A 65 11.71 -6.51 0.47
CA ALA A 65 12.05 -7.58 -0.45
C ALA A 65 12.87 -7.03 -1.63
N ASN A 66 13.72 -7.88 -2.20
CA ASN A 66 14.52 -7.60 -3.39
C ASN A 66 13.95 -8.36 -4.60
N ILE A 67 14.43 -8.00 -5.80
CA ILE A 67 14.05 -8.58 -7.08
C ILE A 67 15.32 -9.16 -7.70
N LEU A 68 15.28 -10.42 -8.12
CA LEU A 68 16.34 -11.02 -8.91
C LEU A 68 16.29 -10.47 -10.34
N PRO A 69 17.26 -9.65 -10.79
CA PRO A 69 17.14 -8.90 -12.04
C PRO A 69 17.15 -9.80 -13.28
N GLN A 70 17.60 -11.05 -13.17
CA GLN A 70 17.61 -12.00 -14.29
C GLN A 70 16.23 -12.61 -14.55
N THR A 71 15.40 -12.77 -13.53
CA THR A 71 14.16 -13.55 -13.60
C THR A 71 12.92 -12.72 -13.25
N GLY A 72 13.07 -11.66 -12.46
CA GLY A 72 11.96 -10.93 -11.84
C GLY A 72 11.46 -11.54 -10.55
N GLU A 73 12.09 -12.60 -10.04
CA GLU A 73 11.67 -13.23 -8.78
C GLU A 73 11.85 -12.29 -7.59
N VAL A 74 10.78 -12.12 -6.81
CA VAL A 74 10.78 -11.36 -5.55
C VAL A 74 11.23 -12.28 -4.42
N ILE A 75 12.21 -11.83 -3.64
CA ILE A 75 12.81 -12.59 -2.55
C ILE A 75 12.92 -11.76 -1.27
N LEU A 76 12.80 -12.44 -0.13
CA LEU A 76 13.18 -11.88 1.16
C LEU A 76 14.70 -11.67 1.24
N THR A 77 15.12 -10.64 1.97
CA THR A 77 16.52 -10.18 1.99
C THR A 77 17.26 -10.57 3.25
N ASP A 78 16.53 -10.88 4.32
CA ASP A 78 17.13 -11.25 5.60
C ASP A 78 16.29 -12.33 6.30
N PRO A 79 16.45 -13.61 5.92
CA PRO A 79 15.76 -14.72 6.58
C PRO A 79 16.00 -14.79 8.09
N GLY A 80 17.09 -14.20 8.60
CA GLY A 80 17.36 -14.07 10.03
C GLY A 80 16.31 -13.20 10.72
N ALA A 81 16.12 -11.98 10.23
CA ALA A 81 15.11 -11.05 10.73
C ALA A 81 13.69 -11.48 10.34
N ASP A 82 13.49 -11.90 9.10
CA ASP A 82 12.18 -12.15 8.49
C ASP A 82 11.50 -13.37 9.12
N GLU A 83 12.24 -14.46 9.30
CA GLU A 83 11.67 -15.79 9.60
C GLU A 83 12.18 -16.44 10.88
N LYS A 84 13.35 -16.04 11.39
CA LYS A 84 14.06 -16.79 12.45
C LYS A 84 14.19 -16.04 13.79
N TYR A 85 14.04 -14.72 13.80
CA TYR A 85 14.06 -13.94 15.03
C TYR A 85 13.01 -14.46 16.04
N GLN A 86 13.42 -14.66 17.29
CA GLN A 86 12.59 -15.30 18.35
C GLN A 86 12.02 -16.68 17.94
N ASN A 87 12.82 -17.52 17.27
CA ASN A 87 12.42 -18.89 16.98
C ASN A 87 12.36 -19.77 18.24
N SER A 88 11.59 -20.86 18.14
CA SER A 88 11.54 -21.94 19.12
C SER A 88 12.04 -23.23 18.46
N TRP A 89 13.02 -23.89 19.08
CA TRP A 89 13.57 -25.16 18.60
C TRP A 89 12.71 -26.37 18.95
N ASN A 90 11.69 -26.18 19.79
CA ASN A 90 10.89 -27.26 20.37
C ASN A 90 9.51 -27.41 19.72
N GLU A 91 9.12 -26.52 18.80
CA GLU A 91 7.85 -26.64 18.06
C GLU A 91 8.05 -27.52 16.81
N PRO A 92 7.33 -28.66 16.68
CA PRO A 92 7.44 -29.49 15.50
C PRO A 92 6.87 -28.78 14.26
N GLY A 93 7.41 -29.11 13.08
CA GLY A 93 6.93 -28.61 11.78
C GLY A 93 7.70 -27.41 11.22
N GLN A 94 7.26 -26.92 10.05
CA GLN A 94 7.79 -25.73 9.39
C GLN A 94 6.99 -24.51 9.86
N ASN A 95 7.48 -23.85 10.92
CA ASN A 95 6.81 -22.73 11.55
C ASN A 95 7.46 -21.40 11.16
N LEU A 96 6.62 -20.40 10.91
CA LEU A 96 7.06 -19.01 10.74
C LEU A 96 7.42 -18.41 12.10
N TYR A 97 8.60 -17.81 12.22
CA TYR A 97 8.99 -16.92 13.32
C TYR A 97 9.32 -15.54 12.78
N GLY A 98 10.37 -14.91 13.31
CA GLY A 98 10.87 -13.65 12.81
C GLY A 98 9.94 -12.48 13.04
N CYS A 99 10.26 -11.38 12.39
CA CYS A 99 9.40 -10.20 12.38
C CYS A 99 8.02 -10.53 11.80
N LEU A 100 7.96 -11.43 10.81
CA LEU A 100 6.72 -11.77 10.12
C LEU A 100 5.73 -12.49 11.03
N LYS A 101 6.16 -13.40 11.93
CA LYS A 101 5.28 -13.94 12.98
C LYS A 101 4.76 -12.83 13.89
N GLN A 102 5.63 -11.94 14.36
CA GLN A 102 5.25 -10.90 15.31
C GLN A 102 4.26 -9.89 14.69
N LEU A 103 4.46 -9.51 13.43
CA LEU A 103 3.54 -8.62 12.70
C LEU A 103 2.17 -9.29 12.47
N ASN A 104 2.14 -10.59 12.19
CA ASN A 104 0.88 -11.34 12.14
C ASN A 104 0.16 -11.39 13.49
N LEU A 105 0.89 -11.54 14.62
CA LEU A 105 0.30 -11.43 15.96
C LEU A 105 -0.27 -10.03 16.22
N LEU A 106 0.36 -8.97 15.71
CA LEU A 106 -0.19 -7.61 15.80
C LEU A 106 -1.46 -7.44 14.98
N LYS A 107 -1.55 -8.03 13.79
CA LYS A 107 -2.79 -8.07 12.99
C LYS A 107 -3.93 -8.79 13.72
N GLN A 108 -3.63 -9.89 14.42
CA GLN A 108 -4.64 -10.59 15.21
C GLN A 108 -5.20 -9.71 16.33
N LYS A 109 -4.35 -8.93 17.00
CA LYS A 109 -4.74 -7.98 18.05
C LYS A 109 -5.44 -6.73 17.52
N ASN A 110 -5.09 -6.28 16.32
CA ASN A 110 -5.59 -5.04 15.70
C ASN A 110 -6.19 -5.39 14.32
N ARG A 111 -7.47 -5.78 14.28
CA ARG A 111 -8.09 -6.35 13.08
C ARG A 111 -8.22 -5.39 11.89
N SER A 112 -8.10 -4.08 12.12
CA SER A 112 -8.02 -3.06 11.08
C SER A 112 -6.62 -2.85 10.52
N LEU A 113 -5.58 -3.39 11.16
CA LEU A 113 -4.19 -3.27 10.72
C LEU A 113 -3.94 -4.17 9.51
N LYS A 114 -3.34 -3.58 8.47
CA LYS A 114 -2.90 -4.26 7.26
C LYS A 114 -1.39 -4.32 7.21
N LEU A 115 -0.86 -5.44 6.75
CA LEU A 115 0.57 -5.64 6.56
C LEU A 115 0.85 -5.84 5.07
N LEU A 116 1.62 -4.96 4.45
CA LEU A 116 2.02 -5.11 3.06
C LEU A 116 3.51 -5.44 2.99
N LEU A 117 3.89 -6.25 2.00
CA LEU A 117 5.29 -6.45 1.65
C LEU A 117 5.73 -5.29 0.76
N SER A 118 6.73 -4.52 1.18
CA SER A 118 7.35 -3.50 0.33
C SER A 118 8.53 -4.11 -0.43
N ILE A 119 8.49 -3.97 -1.76
CA ILE A 119 9.46 -4.56 -2.68
C ILE A 119 10.24 -3.41 -3.32
N GLY A 120 11.57 -3.45 -3.23
CA GLY A 120 12.43 -2.43 -3.80
C GLY A 120 13.09 -1.54 -2.75
N GLY A 121 12.77 -0.25 -2.77
CA GLY A 121 13.47 0.80 -2.07
C GLY A 121 14.74 1.24 -2.80
N TRP A 122 15.33 2.35 -2.38
CA TRP A 122 16.54 2.93 -2.97
C TRP A 122 17.62 1.89 -3.37
N THR A 123 17.95 0.96 -2.47
CA THR A 123 19.02 -0.03 -2.69
C THR A 123 18.72 -1.02 -3.81
N TYR A 124 17.48 -1.48 -3.93
CA TYR A 124 17.11 -2.56 -4.87
C TYR A 124 16.44 -2.03 -6.14
N SER A 125 16.23 -0.71 -6.25
CA SER A 125 15.52 -0.10 -7.37
C SER A 125 16.18 -0.32 -8.73
N ALA A 126 17.51 -0.50 -8.77
CA ALA A 126 18.22 -0.84 -10.00
C ALA A 126 17.83 -2.21 -10.59
N ASN A 127 17.15 -3.08 -9.82
CA ASN A 127 16.74 -4.40 -10.26
C ASN A 127 15.35 -4.43 -10.92
N PHE A 128 14.56 -3.34 -10.89
CA PHE A 128 13.26 -3.29 -11.55
C PHE A 128 13.31 -3.30 -13.09
N PRO A 129 14.15 -2.48 -13.77
CA PRO A 129 13.96 -2.22 -15.20
C PRO A 129 13.98 -3.49 -16.06
N LYS A 130 14.96 -4.37 -15.83
CA LYS A 130 15.16 -5.58 -16.63
C LYS A 130 14.00 -6.58 -16.55
N PRO A 131 13.53 -7.01 -15.37
CA PRO A 131 12.37 -7.90 -15.31
C PRO A 131 11.06 -7.21 -15.70
N ALA A 132 10.91 -5.91 -15.42
CA ALA A 132 9.70 -5.17 -15.81
C ALA A 132 9.55 -5.03 -17.34
N SER A 133 10.64 -5.05 -18.10
CA SER A 133 10.61 -4.88 -19.57
C SER A 133 10.07 -6.09 -20.35
N THR A 134 9.92 -7.25 -19.71
CA THR A 134 9.43 -8.46 -20.37
C THR A 134 8.13 -8.98 -19.74
N PRO A 135 7.18 -9.51 -20.54
CA PRO A 135 5.99 -10.15 -19.99
C PRO A 135 6.29 -11.26 -18.99
N ASP A 136 7.31 -12.08 -19.25
CA ASP A 136 7.68 -13.21 -18.39
C ASP A 136 8.30 -12.74 -17.07
N GLY A 137 9.15 -11.72 -17.11
CA GLY A 137 9.71 -11.11 -15.89
C GLY A 137 8.63 -10.50 -15.01
N ARG A 138 7.66 -9.78 -15.59
CA ARG A 138 6.51 -9.23 -14.85
C ARG A 138 5.63 -10.33 -14.24
N LYS A 139 5.38 -11.42 -14.98
CA LYS A 139 4.63 -12.58 -14.47
C LYS A 139 5.36 -13.26 -13.31
N LYS A 140 6.68 -13.48 -13.45
CA LYS A 140 7.48 -14.09 -12.38
C LYS A 140 7.52 -13.19 -11.14
N PHE A 141 7.63 -11.88 -11.32
CA PHE A 141 7.50 -10.90 -10.23
C PHE A 141 6.16 -11.06 -9.52
N ALA A 142 5.05 -10.94 -10.25
CA ALA A 142 3.72 -10.96 -9.67
C ALA A 142 3.43 -12.29 -8.95
N GLN A 143 3.83 -13.42 -9.54
CA GLN A 143 3.62 -14.74 -8.95
C GLN A 143 4.46 -14.93 -7.69
N SER A 144 5.75 -14.60 -7.71
CA SER A 144 6.61 -14.75 -6.52
C SER A 144 6.21 -13.79 -5.39
N ALA A 145 5.78 -12.57 -5.72
CA ALA A 145 5.20 -11.65 -4.73
C ALA A 145 3.90 -12.22 -4.11
N LEU A 146 3.04 -12.84 -4.92
CA LEU A 146 1.84 -13.53 -4.43
C LEU A 146 2.21 -14.73 -3.54
N ASP A 147 3.22 -15.51 -3.89
CA ASP A 147 3.69 -16.64 -3.09
C ASP A 147 4.17 -16.16 -1.70
N LEU A 148 4.92 -15.06 -1.64
CA LEU A 148 5.30 -14.43 -0.37
C LEU A 148 4.06 -13.91 0.38
N LEU A 149 3.11 -13.27 -0.31
CA LEU A 149 1.87 -12.81 0.29
C LEU A 149 1.12 -13.94 1.01
N MET A 150 0.96 -15.08 0.33
CA MET A 150 0.28 -16.27 0.86
C MET A 150 1.04 -16.90 2.02
N ASN A 151 2.35 -17.10 1.86
CA ASN A 151 3.17 -17.85 2.83
C ASN A 151 3.41 -17.07 4.13
N TYR A 152 3.45 -15.74 4.06
CA TYR A 152 3.79 -14.89 5.22
C TYR A 152 2.62 -14.02 5.72
N GLY A 153 1.43 -14.18 5.13
CA GLY A 153 0.20 -13.56 5.64
C GLY A 153 0.12 -12.05 5.40
N PHE A 154 0.60 -11.56 4.25
CA PHE A 154 0.44 -10.15 3.87
C PHE A 154 -1.00 -9.87 3.38
N ASP A 155 -1.43 -8.61 3.52
CA ASP A 155 -2.71 -8.07 3.02
C ASP A 155 -2.56 -7.36 1.67
N GLY A 156 -1.34 -7.26 1.13
CA GLY A 156 -1.06 -6.58 -0.12
C GLY A 156 0.42 -6.39 -0.40
N ILE A 157 0.71 -5.71 -1.50
CA ILE A 157 2.04 -5.43 -2.02
C ILE A 157 2.23 -3.93 -2.16
N ASP A 158 3.40 -3.43 -1.73
CA ASP A 158 3.87 -2.07 -1.97
C ASP A 158 5.09 -2.13 -2.91
N VAL A 159 5.05 -1.37 -4.01
CA VAL A 159 6.14 -1.30 -4.99
C VAL A 159 6.89 0.01 -4.81
N ASP A 160 8.17 -0.08 -4.45
CA ASP A 160 9.04 1.06 -4.21
C ASP A 160 10.17 1.08 -5.26
N TRP A 161 9.85 1.58 -6.46
CA TRP A 161 10.80 1.77 -7.55
C TRP A 161 11.26 3.22 -7.60
N GLU A 162 12.52 3.45 -7.22
CA GLU A 162 13.19 4.74 -7.18
C GLU A 162 14.27 4.89 -8.27
N TYR A 163 13.97 5.35 -9.47
CA TYR A 163 12.67 5.71 -10.06
C TYR A 163 12.66 5.23 -11.52
N PRO A 164 11.50 5.08 -12.18
CA PRO A 164 11.42 5.02 -13.63
C PRO A 164 12.09 6.26 -14.26
N LYS A 165 13.00 6.07 -15.21
CA LYS A 165 13.86 7.14 -15.79
C LYS A 165 13.57 7.48 -17.24
N SER A 166 12.68 6.74 -17.89
CA SER A 166 12.36 6.91 -19.30
C SER A 166 10.90 6.58 -19.58
N GLY A 167 10.37 7.00 -20.73
CA GLY A 167 9.02 6.63 -21.16
C GLY A 167 8.83 5.11 -21.28
N GLU A 168 9.88 4.37 -21.62
CA GLU A 168 9.85 2.90 -21.65
C GLU A 168 9.73 2.32 -20.23
N GLU A 169 10.53 2.80 -19.28
CA GLU A 169 10.43 2.37 -17.88
C GLU A 169 9.07 2.74 -17.26
N ALA A 170 8.52 3.90 -17.63
CA ALA A 170 7.18 4.33 -17.22
C ALA A 170 6.10 3.34 -17.69
N GLN A 171 6.12 2.96 -18.97
CA GLN A 171 5.20 1.98 -19.53
C GLN A 171 5.38 0.60 -18.89
N ASN A 172 6.62 0.18 -18.67
CA ASN A 172 6.92 -1.09 -18.01
C ASN A 172 6.46 -1.11 -16.55
N CYS A 173 6.54 0.02 -15.84
CA CYS A 173 5.99 0.18 -14.50
C CYS A 173 4.46 0.00 -14.49
N VAL A 174 3.73 0.63 -15.42
CA VAL A 174 2.27 0.43 -15.58
C VAL A 174 1.95 -1.04 -15.83
N LEU A 175 2.64 -1.68 -16.78
CA LEU A 175 2.40 -3.09 -17.10
C LEU A 175 2.74 -4.02 -15.93
N LEU A 176 3.74 -3.68 -15.12
CA LEU A 176 4.08 -4.42 -13.91
C LEU A 176 2.95 -4.31 -12.87
N LEU A 177 2.48 -3.10 -12.58
CA LEU A 177 1.37 -2.88 -11.65
C LEU A 177 0.08 -3.57 -12.12
N GLN A 178 -0.20 -3.50 -13.43
CA GLN A 178 -1.31 -4.25 -14.03
C GLN A 178 -1.17 -5.75 -13.76
N THR A 179 0.00 -6.33 -14.06
CA THR A 179 0.25 -7.77 -13.89
C THR A 179 0.09 -8.17 -12.42
N ILE A 180 0.60 -7.38 -11.47
CA ILE A 180 0.43 -7.63 -10.04
C ILE A 180 -1.05 -7.58 -9.65
N ARG A 181 -1.78 -6.54 -10.05
CA ARG A 181 -3.21 -6.38 -9.75
C ARG A 181 -4.02 -7.57 -10.25
N GLU A 182 -3.82 -7.96 -11.50
CA GLU A 182 -4.51 -9.10 -12.13
C GLU A 182 -4.17 -10.43 -11.42
N THR A 183 -2.91 -10.64 -11.03
CA THR A 183 -2.50 -11.82 -10.25
C THR A 183 -3.17 -11.85 -8.88
N LEU A 184 -3.20 -10.73 -8.15
CA LEU A 184 -3.84 -10.62 -6.85
C LEU A 184 -5.36 -10.83 -6.94
N ASP A 185 -6.01 -10.25 -7.94
CA ASP A 185 -7.47 -10.38 -8.15
C ASP A 185 -7.87 -11.80 -8.57
N SER A 186 -7.06 -12.42 -9.44
CA SER A 186 -7.24 -13.82 -9.83
C SER A 186 -7.17 -14.73 -8.61
N TYR A 187 -6.14 -14.58 -7.77
CA TYR A 187 -6.04 -15.34 -6.53
C TYR A 187 -7.21 -15.07 -5.57
N ALA A 188 -7.55 -13.80 -5.33
CA ALA A 188 -8.67 -13.41 -4.49
C ALA A 188 -9.98 -14.07 -4.95
N SER A 189 -10.21 -14.18 -6.26
CA SER A 189 -11.42 -14.79 -6.82
C SER A 189 -11.56 -16.29 -6.49
N THR A 190 -10.45 -16.98 -6.20
CA THR A 190 -10.44 -18.39 -5.77
C THR A 190 -10.84 -18.58 -4.31
N LEU A 191 -10.77 -17.52 -3.49
CA LEU A 191 -11.08 -17.55 -2.07
C LEU A 191 -12.57 -17.31 -1.81
N SER A 192 -13.15 -18.01 -0.85
CA SER A 192 -14.57 -17.88 -0.49
C SER A 192 -14.95 -16.47 -0.05
N THR A 193 -14.04 -15.74 0.59
CA THR A 193 -14.25 -14.37 1.08
C THR A 193 -14.02 -13.30 0.01
N LYS A 194 -13.41 -13.65 -1.13
CA LYS A 194 -13.04 -12.74 -2.22
C LYS A 194 -12.40 -11.43 -1.71
N PRO A 195 -11.32 -11.52 -0.92
CA PRO A 195 -10.74 -10.35 -0.29
C PRO A 195 -10.10 -9.42 -1.34
N HIS A 196 -10.16 -8.11 -1.11
CA HIS A 196 -9.37 -7.16 -1.89
C HIS A 196 -7.97 -7.03 -1.29
N PHE A 197 -6.97 -7.65 -1.91
CA PHE A 197 -5.57 -7.44 -1.54
C PHE A 197 -5.09 -6.08 -2.05
N LEU A 198 -4.33 -5.36 -1.23
CA LEU A 198 -3.90 -4.00 -1.54
C LEU A 198 -2.73 -3.99 -2.52
N LEU A 199 -2.70 -3.00 -3.40
CA LEU A 199 -1.54 -2.67 -4.24
C LEU A 199 -1.22 -1.18 -4.10
N THR A 200 -0.02 -0.86 -3.63
CA THR A 200 0.43 0.52 -3.38
C THR A 200 1.79 0.77 -4.00
N VAL A 201 2.19 2.04 -4.04
CA VAL A 201 3.54 2.45 -4.42
C VAL A 201 4.09 3.47 -3.45
N ALA A 202 5.39 3.44 -3.21
CA ALA A 202 6.12 4.63 -2.78
C ALA A 202 6.36 5.52 -4.00
N CYS A 203 6.13 6.83 -3.87
CA CYS A 203 6.17 7.72 -5.03
C CYS A 203 6.93 9.03 -4.76
N PRO A 204 7.65 9.56 -5.77
CA PRO A 204 8.53 10.71 -5.60
C PRO A 204 7.77 12.02 -5.33
N ALA A 205 8.44 12.96 -4.67
CA ALA A 205 7.99 14.34 -4.57
C ALA A 205 8.64 15.28 -5.61
N GLY A 206 9.76 14.86 -6.22
CA GLY A 206 10.48 15.66 -7.22
C GLY A 206 9.74 15.72 -8.57
N PRO A 207 9.51 16.91 -9.16
CA PRO A 207 8.70 17.05 -10.38
C PRO A 207 9.29 16.33 -11.59
N GLU A 208 10.63 16.19 -11.68
CA GLU A 208 11.28 15.42 -12.74
C GLU A 208 10.85 13.94 -12.69
N ASN A 209 11.01 13.29 -11.55
CA ASN A 209 10.63 11.88 -11.36
C ASN A 209 9.11 11.68 -11.51
N ILE A 210 8.28 12.61 -11.01
CA ILE A 210 6.82 12.55 -11.20
C ILE A 210 6.46 12.64 -12.69
N ASN A 211 7.17 13.46 -13.47
CA ASN A 211 6.92 13.61 -14.90
C ASN A 211 7.44 12.44 -15.75
N ASN A 212 8.42 11.69 -15.25
CA ASN A 212 8.87 10.46 -15.90
C ASN A 212 7.86 9.31 -15.78
N MET A 213 6.91 9.38 -14.85
CA MET A 213 5.91 8.33 -14.63
C MET A 213 4.61 8.55 -15.43
N ASP A 214 3.96 7.47 -15.84
CA ASP A 214 2.59 7.47 -16.39
C ASP A 214 1.56 7.37 -15.25
N VAL A 215 1.50 8.41 -14.43
CA VAL A 215 0.64 8.50 -13.23
C VAL A 215 -0.82 8.13 -13.51
N PRO A 216 -1.50 8.64 -14.57
CA PRO A 216 -2.89 8.30 -14.83
C PRO A 216 -3.11 6.80 -15.05
N ASN A 217 -2.22 6.12 -15.79
CA ASN A 217 -2.38 4.69 -16.04
C ASN A 217 -1.92 3.83 -14.86
N MET A 218 -0.97 4.29 -14.04
CA MET A 218 -0.64 3.63 -12.78
C MET A 218 -1.81 3.67 -11.78
N ASP A 219 -2.50 4.82 -11.65
CA ASP A 219 -3.55 5.03 -10.64
C ASP A 219 -4.70 4.03 -10.76
N ARG A 220 -4.96 3.52 -11.97
CA ARG A 220 -6.00 2.53 -12.26
C ARG A 220 -5.85 1.22 -11.49
N TYR A 221 -4.63 0.87 -11.11
CA TYR A 221 -4.30 -0.40 -10.43
C TYR A 221 -4.03 -0.24 -8.94
N LEU A 222 -3.83 1.00 -8.48
CA LEU A 222 -3.35 1.31 -7.13
C LEU A 222 -4.51 1.62 -6.18
N ASP A 223 -4.38 1.18 -4.94
CA ASP A 223 -5.27 1.55 -3.84
C ASP A 223 -4.95 2.95 -3.29
N PHE A 224 -3.66 3.25 -3.12
CA PHE A 224 -3.15 4.55 -2.71
C PHE A 224 -1.64 4.68 -3.01
N TRP A 225 -1.17 5.92 -2.94
CA TRP A 225 0.19 6.37 -3.21
C TRP A 225 0.81 6.85 -1.90
N ASN A 226 1.97 6.31 -1.53
CA ASN A 226 2.77 6.77 -0.39
C ASN A 226 3.75 7.85 -0.89
N LEU A 227 3.37 9.12 -0.80
CA LEU A 227 4.20 10.23 -1.25
C LEU A 227 5.41 10.39 -0.33
N MET A 228 6.61 10.16 -0.85
CA MET A 228 7.88 10.36 -0.14
C MET A 228 8.20 11.85 -0.07
N ALA A 229 7.48 12.54 0.81
CA ALA A 229 7.47 14.00 0.95
C ALA A 229 8.59 14.50 1.89
N TYR A 230 9.78 13.92 1.72
CA TYR A 230 10.99 14.14 2.52
C TYR A 230 12.23 14.04 1.63
N ASP A 231 13.42 14.17 2.22
CA ASP A 231 14.72 14.17 1.52
C ASP A 231 14.86 15.23 0.42
N PHE A 232 14.19 16.38 0.58
CA PHE A 232 14.30 17.50 -0.36
C PHE A 232 15.70 18.13 -0.37
N THR A 233 16.40 18.02 0.76
CA THR A 233 17.76 18.53 0.95
C THR A 233 18.57 17.58 1.82
N GLY A 234 19.86 17.44 1.53
CA GLY A 234 20.76 16.54 2.24
C GLY A 234 22.21 16.75 1.78
N SER A 235 23.07 15.75 2.02
CA SER A 235 24.49 15.80 1.65
C SER A 235 24.72 15.98 0.14
N PHE A 236 23.74 15.66 -0.69
CA PHE A 236 23.73 15.82 -2.14
C PHE A 236 23.36 17.24 -2.61
N THR A 237 22.99 18.15 -1.70
CA THR A 237 22.66 19.54 -2.02
C THR A 237 23.81 20.49 -1.71
N LYS A 238 23.93 21.57 -2.48
CA LYS A 238 24.98 22.60 -2.30
C LYS A 238 24.67 23.60 -1.18
N VAL A 239 23.40 23.75 -0.83
CA VAL A 239 22.90 24.74 0.13
C VAL A 239 22.05 24.01 1.14
N THR A 240 22.26 24.30 2.44
CA THR A 240 21.40 23.78 3.51
C THR A 240 19.98 24.27 3.32
N GLY A 241 19.00 23.39 3.50
CA GLY A 241 17.59 23.75 3.40
C GLY A 241 16.69 22.81 4.20
N HIS A 242 15.39 22.93 3.95
CA HIS A 242 14.36 22.13 4.60
C HIS A 242 14.12 20.83 3.83
N GLN A 243 14.18 19.69 4.53
CA GLN A 243 14.03 18.38 3.90
C GLN A 243 12.57 17.96 3.60
N ALA A 244 11.57 18.62 4.20
CA ALA A 244 10.16 18.22 4.12
C ALA A 244 9.19 19.40 4.28
N ASN A 245 9.50 20.57 3.70
CA ASN A 245 8.67 21.77 3.83
C ASN A 245 7.34 21.66 3.04
N LEU A 246 6.23 22.07 3.68
CA LEU A 246 4.92 22.09 3.04
C LEU A 246 4.87 23.03 1.83
N PHE A 247 5.40 24.24 2.01
CA PHE A 247 5.37 25.32 1.03
C PHE A 247 6.78 25.80 0.71
N PRO A 248 7.02 26.35 -0.50
CA PRO A 248 8.27 27.04 -0.79
C PRO A 248 8.41 28.29 0.10
N SER A 249 9.64 28.65 0.45
CA SER A 249 9.97 29.85 1.24
C SER A 249 10.19 31.05 0.30
N PRO A 250 9.30 32.05 0.25
CA PRO A 250 9.47 33.19 -0.65
C PRO A 250 10.67 34.07 -0.28
N SER A 251 11.00 34.14 1.01
CA SER A 251 12.13 34.93 1.52
C SER A 251 13.48 34.22 1.37
N ASN A 252 13.49 32.89 1.19
CA ASN A 252 14.71 32.13 0.95
C ASN A 252 14.46 30.90 0.05
N PRO A 253 14.24 31.10 -1.27
CA PRO A 253 13.91 30.01 -2.18
C PRO A 253 14.97 28.91 -2.25
N ALA A 254 16.25 29.26 -2.08
CA ALA A 254 17.36 28.31 -2.13
C ALA A 254 17.32 27.28 -0.98
N ALA A 255 16.68 27.61 0.16
CA ALA A 255 16.50 26.70 1.29
C ALA A 255 15.25 25.79 1.16
N SER A 256 14.46 25.95 0.10
CA SER A 256 13.26 25.15 -0.16
C SER A 256 13.14 24.79 -1.65
N PRO A 257 14.10 24.02 -2.20
CA PRO A 257 14.13 23.71 -3.64
C PRO A 257 12.93 22.86 -4.10
N PHE A 258 12.29 22.15 -3.16
CA PHE A 258 11.06 21.38 -3.38
C PHE A 258 9.99 21.81 -2.36
N SER A 259 8.74 21.38 -2.57
CA SER A 259 7.68 21.55 -1.57
C SER A 259 6.61 20.46 -1.72
N ILE A 260 6.01 20.06 -0.59
CA ILE A 260 4.94 19.06 -0.57
C ILE A 260 3.73 19.54 -1.39
N GLN A 261 3.38 20.83 -1.30
CA GLN A 261 2.27 21.42 -2.05
C GLN A 261 2.45 21.21 -3.56
N ALA A 262 3.63 21.50 -4.10
CA ALA A 262 3.92 21.34 -5.52
C ALA A 262 3.79 19.88 -5.98
N ALA A 263 4.29 18.92 -5.18
CA ALA A 263 4.18 17.51 -5.48
C ALA A 263 2.71 17.05 -5.49
N VAL A 264 1.95 17.36 -4.44
CA VAL A 264 0.53 17.00 -4.32
C VAL A 264 -0.30 17.58 -5.47
N ASP A 265 -0.07 18.84 -5.82
CA ASP A 265 -0.78 19.48 -6.94
C ASP A 265 -0.44 18.84 -8.29
N LEU A 266 0.81 18.42 -8.52
CA LEU A 266 1.20 17.74 -9.74
C LEU A 266 0.52 16.37 -9.87
N TYR A 267 0.40 15.59 -8.78
CA TYR A 267 -0.36 14.34 -8.77
C TYR A 267 -1.85 14.58 -9.06
N LYS A 268 -2.45 15.60 -8.44
CA LYS A 268 -3.85 15.98 -8.69
C LYS A 268 -4.07 16.44 -10.13
N GLN A 269 -3.14 17.21 -10.70
CA GLN A 269 -3.19 17.63 -12.10
C GLN A 269 -3.12 16.44 -13.05
N LYS A 270 -2.37 15.39 -12.68
CA LYS A 270 -2.32 14.10 -13.39
C LYS A 270 -3.51 13.18 -13.07
N GLY A 271 -4.52 13.66 -12.35
CA GLY A 271 -5.80 12.96 -12.14
C GLY A 271 -5.89 12.08 -10.89
N VAL A 272 -4.86 12.03 -10.03
CA VAL A 272 -4.92 11.25 -8.80
C VAL A 272 -5.87 11.92 -7.80
N ASN A 273 -6.85 11.16 -7.31
CA ASN A 273 -7.73 11.64 -6.26
C ASN A 273 -6.92 11.86 -4.97
N SER A 274 -7.05 13.04 -4.36
CA SER A 274 -6.39 13.39 -3.10
C SER A 274 -6.60 12.36 -1.97
N SER A 275 -7.73 11.66 -1.92
CA SER A 275 -7.99 10.62 -0.92
C SER A 275 -7.14 9.35 -1.10
N LYS A 276 -6.44 9.21 -2.24
CA LYS A 276 -5.47 8.16 -2.52
C LYS A 276 -4.03 8.60 -2.25
N ILE A 277 -3.77 9.86 -1.90
CA ILE A 277 -2.41 10.33 -1.59
C ILE A 277 -2.22 10.27 -0.08
N VAL A 278 -1.32 9.40 0.38
CA VAL A 278 -0.85 9.35 1.77
C VAL A 278 0.40 10.21 1.86
N LEU A 279 0.36 11.22 2.72
CA LEU A 279 1.49 12.12 2.92
C LEU A 279 2.55 11.46 3.81
N GLY A 280 3.67 11.04 3.22
CA GLY A 280 4.83 10.56 3.96
C GLY A 280 5.51 11.68 4.74
N MET A 281 5.97 11.37 5.94
CA MET A 281 6.67 12.31 6.84
C MET A 281 7.92 11.65 7.40
N PRO A 282 9.05 12.39 7.49
CA PRO A 282 10.29 11.84 8.02
C PRO A 282 10.22 11.70 9.55
N LEU A 283 10.83 10.64 10.07
CA LEU A 283 11.10 10.45 11.50
C LEU A 283 12.61 10.48 11.76
N TYR A 284 13.30 11.50 11.21
CA TYR A 284 14.74 11.76 11.34
C TYR A 284 15.09 13.22 11.02
#